data_AF-J3KRK4-F1
#
_entry.id   AF-J3KRK4-F1
#
_cell.length_a   1.000
_cell.length_b   1.000
_cell.length_c   1.000
_cell.angle_alpha   90.00
_cell.angle_beta   90.00
_cell.angle_gamma   90.00
#
_symmetry.space_group_name_H-M   'P 1'
#
loop_
_entity.id
_entity.type
_entity.pdbx_description
1 polymer ?
#
loop_
_entity_poly.entity_id
_entity_poly.type
_entity_poly.pdbx_seq_one_letter_code
_entity_poly.pdbx_strand_id
1 'polypeptide(L)'
;MEDHQHVPIDIQTSKLLDWLVDRRHCSLKWQSLVLTIREKINAAIQDMPESEEIAQLLSGSYIHYFHCLRILDLLKGTEASTKNIFGRYSSQRMKDWQEIIALYEKDNTYLGGKINCF
;
A
#
# COMPACT_ATOMS: atom_id res chain seq x y z
N MET A 1 1.04 18.99 -40.96
CA MET A 1 0.01 18.17 -40.30
C MET A 1 0.32 18.21 -38.82
N GLU A 2 -0.61 18.73 -38.04
CA GLU A 2 -0.40 19.36 -36.73
C GLU A 2 0.13 18.44 -35.61
N ASP A 3 0.86 19.10 -34.71
CA ASP A 3 1.53 18.61 -33.53
C ASP A 3 0.51 18.23 -32.43
N HIS A 4 0.05 16.98 -32.42
CA HIS A 4 -0.93 16.48 -31.43
C HIS A 4 -0.28 15.94 -30.15
N GLN A 5 1.02 16.17 -29.92
CA GLN A 5 1.75 15.51 -28.82
C GLN A 5 1.65 16.22 -27.46
N HIS A 6 1.03 17.41 -27.37
CA HIS A 6 1.01 18.23 -26.15
C HIS A 6 -0.38 18.75 -25.77
N VAL A 7 -1.44 17.96 -26.01
CA VAL A 7 -2.74 18.28 -25.42
C VAL A 7 -2.69 17.95 -23.92
N PRO A 8 -2.85 18.93 -23.01
CA PRO A 8 -2.97 18.62 -21.59
C PRO A 8 -4.25 17.80 -21.39
N ILE A 9 -4.10 16.53 -21.04
CA ILE A 9 -5.23 15.68 -20.66
C ILE A 9 -5.55 16.01 -19.21
N ASP A 10 -6.60 16.80 -19.01
CA ASP A 10 -7.16 17.04 -17.68
C ASP A 10 -7.90 15.78 -17.22
N ILE A 11 -7.28 14.99 -16.35
CA ILE A 11 -7.90 13.81 -15.74
C ILE A 11 -8.57 14.26 -14.44
N GLN A 12 -9.89 14.41 -14.48
CA GLN A 12 -10.70 14.68 -13.28
C GLN A 12 -10.75 13.43 -12.40
N THR A 13 -9.78 13.30 -11.49
CA THR A 13 -9.56 12.16 -10.61
C THR A 13 -10.79 11.85 -9.74
N SER A 14 -11.54 12.87 -9.30
CA SER A 14 -12.80 12.70 -8.57
C SER A 14 -13.85 11.93 -9.37
N LYS A 15 -14.08 12.31 -10.63
CA LYS A 15 -15.04 11.63 -11.52
C LYS A 15 -14.59 10.23 -11.89
N LEU A 16 -13.28 10.01 -12.01
CA LEU A 16 -12.71 8.69 -12.28
C LEU A 16 -12.95 7.73 -11.10
N LEU A 17 -12.80 8.22 -9.87
CA LEU A 17 -13.10 7.43 -8.67
C LEU A 17 -14.57 7.04 -8.61
N ASP A 18 -15.47 8.01 -8.82
CA ASP A 18 -16.91 7.77 -8.84
C ASP A 18 -17.28 6.76 -9.93
N TRP A 19 -16.67 6.85 -11.11
CA TRP A 19 -16.88 5.90 -12.21
C TRP A 19 -16.41 4.48 -11.89
N LEU A 20 -15.28 4.32 -11.18
CA LEU A 20 -14.79 3.01 -10.76
C LEU A 20 -15.67 2.38 -9.68
N VAL A 21 -16.20 3.20 -8.78
CA VAL A 21 -17.14 2.76 -7.75
C VAL A 21 -18.48 2.35 -8.36
N ASP A 22 -19.01 3.15 -9.29
CA ASP A 22 -20.27 2.89 -10.00
C ASP A 22 -20.23 1.56 -10.79
N ARG A 23 -19.09 1.27 -11.43
CA ARG A 23 -18.86 0.00 -12.13
C ARG A 23 -18.50 -1.18 -11.23
N ARG A 24 -18.53 -1.01 -9.91
CA ARG A 24 -18.14 -2.02 -8.90
C ARG A 24 -16.70 -2.52 -9.03
N HIS A 25 -15.83 -1.74 -9.67
CA HIS A 25 -14.39 -2.01 -9.70
C HIS A 25 -13.72 -1.67 -8.37
N CYS A 26 -14.28 -0.73 -7.61
CA CYS A 26 -13.91 -0.41 -6.24
C CYS A 26 -15.16 -0.43 -5.35
N SER A 27 -15.06 -0.98 -4.13
CA SER A 27 -16.19 -1.04 -3.22
C SER A 27 -16.58 0.36 -2.72
N LEU A 28 -17.88 0.68 -2.61
CA LEU A 28 -18.36 1.91 -1.94
C LEU A 28 -17.82 2.08 -0.51
N LYS A 29 -17.43 0.97 0.14
CA LYS A 29 -16.86 0.94 1.49
C LYS A 29 -15.34 1.14 1.51
N TRP A 30 -14.70 1.45 0.37
CA TRP A 30 -13.25 1.60 0.26
C TRP A 30 -12.68 2.59 1.27
N GLN A 31 -13.39 3.68 1.59
CA GLN A 31 -12.96 4.67 2.58
C GLN A 31 -12.81 4.06 3.98
N SER A 32 -13.83 3.32 4.44
CA SER A 32 -13.75 2.60 5.72
C SER A 32 -12.67 1.52 5.72
N LEU A 33 -12.49 0.82 4.59
CA LEU A 33 -11.43 -0.18 4.45
C LEU A 33 -10.03 0.46 4.53
N VAL A 34 -9.82 1.62 3.91
CA VAL A 34 -8.57 2.38 4.01
C VAL A 34 -8.26 2.80 5.45
N LEU A 35 -9.27 3.17 6.24
CA LEU A 35 -9.08 3.49 7.65
C LEU A 35 -8.62 2.26 8.45
N THR A 36 -9.30 1.12 8.29
CA THR A 36 -8.91 -0.15 8.93
C THR A 36 -7.51 -0.60 8.51
N ILE A 37 -7.17 -0.42 7.24
CA ILE A 37 -5.84 -0.76 6.73
C ILE A 37 -4.77 0.14 7.37
N ARG A 38 -5.03 1.44 7.56
CA ARG A 38 -4.10 2.34 8.25
C ARG A 38 -3.90 1.99 9.70
N GLU A 39 -4.95 1.61 10.40
CA GLU A 39 -4.85 1.17 11.79
C GLU A 39 -3.93 -0.06 11.89
N LYS A 40 -4.11 -1.03 10.99
CA LYS A 40 -3.23 -2.21 10.88
C LYS A 40 -1.79 -1.85 10.51
N ILE A 41 -1.60 -0.91 9.56
CA ILE A 41 -0.28 -0.40 9.19
C ILE A 41 0.40 0.25 10.40
N ASN A 42 -0.29 1.14 11.11
CA ASN A 42 0.25 1.82 12.30
C ASN A 42 0.65 0.83 13.38
N ALA A 43 -0.14 -0.23 13.61
CA ALA A 43 0.22 -1.31 14.52
C ALA A 43 1.46 -2.07 14.05
N ALA A 44 1.49 -2.49 12.77
CA ALA A 44 2.61 -3.25 12.20
C ALA A 44 3.93 -2.46 12.14
N ILE A 45 3.86 -1.13 12.07
CA ILE A 45 5.03 -0.24 12.11
C ILE A 45 5.71 -0.25 13.48
N GLN A 46 4.95 -0.33 14.57
CA GLN A 46 5.54 -0.36 15.92
C GLN A 46 6.43 -1.59 16.12
N ASP A 47 6.16 -2.67 15.39
CA ASP A 47 6.92 -3.92 15.45
C ASP A 47 8.05 -4.01 14.41
N MET A 48 8.35 -2.94 13.65
CA MET A 48 9.40 -2.93 12.61
C MET A 48 10.82 -2.92 13.19
N PRO A 49 11.77 -3.65 12.59
CA PRO A 49 13.19 -3.58 12.98
C PRO A 49 13.83 -2.24 12.58
N GLU A 50 14.92 -1.86 13.25
CA GLU A 50 15.75 -0.66 13.00
C GLU A 50 16.53 -0.72 11.66
N SER A 51 15.98 -1.35 10.63
CA SER A 51 16.56 -1.24 9.29
C SER A 51 16.40 0.20 8.82
N GLU A 52 17.52 0.86 8.56
CA GLU A 52 17.58 2.25 8.10
C GLU A 52 16.76 2.46 6.81
N GLU A 53 16.71 1.45 5.94
CA GLU A 53 15.94 1.48 4.69
C GLU A 53 14.41 1.42 4.94
N ILE A 54 14.00 0.64 5.94
CA ILE A 54 12.60 0.60 6.39
C ILE A 54 12.23 1.92 7.06
N ALA A 55 13.10 2.45 7.94
CA ALA A 55 12.86 3.72 8.61
C ALA A 55 12.71 4.88 7.62
N GLN A 56 13.50 4.90 6.53
CA GLN A 56 13.36 5.89 5.45
C GLN A 56 12.04 5.76 4.68
N LEU A 57 11.57 4.53 4.44
CA LEU A 57 10.26 4.30 3.80
C LEU A 57 9.10 4.75 4.69
N LEU A 58 9.26 4.64 6.00
CA LEU A 58 8.26 5.04 6.99
C LEU A 58 8.30 6.55 7.31
N SER A 59 9.43 7.23 7.06
CA SER A 59 9.57 8.67 7.29
C SER A 59 8.98 9.53 6.17
N GLY A 60 8.74 8.95 4.99
CA GLY A 60 8.01 9.56 3.89
C GLY A 60 6.53 9.71 4.23
N SER A 61 5.97 10.90 3.97
CA SER A 61 4.55 11.18 4.23
C SER A 61 3.66 10.15 3.54
N TYR A 62 3.02 9.33 4.35
CA TYR A 62 2.01 8.32 4.01
C TYR A 62 2.48 6.98 3.43
N ILE A 63 2.06 5.91 4.09
CA ILE A 63 2.30 4.54 3.67
C ILE A 63 1.14 4.07 2.79
N HIS A 64 1.47 3.76 1.55
CA HIS A 64 0.53 3.26 0.56
C HIS A 64 0.82 1.79 0.24
N TYR A 65 -0.09 1.17 -0.51
CA TYR A 65 0.05 -0.22 -0.98
C TYR A 65 1.45 -0.57 -1.52
N PHE A 66 2.06 0.30 -2.32
CA PHE A 66 3.41 0.06 -2.86
C PHE A 66 4.51 0.06 -1.79
N HIS A 67 4.36 0.88 -0.74
CA HIS A 67 5.25 0.84 0.41
C HIS A 67 5.09 -0.49 1.17
N CYS A 68 3.86 -0.98 1.36
CA CYS A 68 3.59 -2.29 1.96
C CYS A 68 4.23 -3.44 1.16
N LEU A 69 4.15 -3.39 -0.18
CA LEU A 69 4.80 -4.37 -1.05
C LEU A 69 6.32 -4.35 -0.91
N ARG A 70 6.94 -3.16 -0.92
CA ARG A 70 8.39 -3.01 -0.76
C ARG A 70 8.86 -3.48 0.61
N ILE A 71 8.11 -3.19 1.66
CA ILE A 71 8.38 -3.68 3.02
C ILE A 71 8.35 -5.21 3.07
N LEU A 72 7.34 -5.84 2.46
CA LEU A 72 7.25 -7.31 2.40
C LEU A 72 8.44 -7.91 1.65
N ASP A 73 8.90 -7.28 0.58
CA ASP A 73 10.05 -7.75 -0.20
C ASP A 73 11.36 -7.63 0.60
N LEU A 74 11.57 -6.50 1.28
CA LEU A 74 12.71 -6.28 2.17
C LEU A 74 12.74 -7.31 3.30
N LEU A 75 11.60 -7.60 3.92
CA LEU A 75 11.48 -8.61 4.98
C LEU A 75 11.88 -10.01 4.49
N LYS A 76 11.47 -10.40 3.26
CA LYS A 76 11.89 -11.68 2.65
C LYS A 76 13.40 -11.73 2.40
N GLY A 77 13.99 -10.62 1.92
CA GLY A 77 15.42 -10.51 1.70
C GLY A 77 16.24 -10.59 2.99
N THR A 78 15.74 -10.03 4.09
CA THR A 78 16.44 -10.06 5.38
C THR A 78 16.40 -11.43 6.06
N GLU A 79 15.33 -12.21 5.89
CA GLU A 79 15.30 -13.61 6.39
C GLU A 79 16.32 -14.50 5.67
N ALA A 80 16.52 -14.29 4.37
CA ALA A 80 17.51 -15.04 3.60
C ALA A 80 18.95 -14.77 4.07
N SER A 81 19.23 -13.54 4.52
CA SER A 81 20.56 -13.13 5.00
C SER A 81 20.78 -13.37 6.50
N THR A 82 19.72 -13.41 7.33
CA THR A 82 19.82 -13.36 8.80
C THR A 82 19.14 -14.56 9.44
N LYS A 83 19.61 -15.77 9.12
CA LYS A 83 18.94 -17.05 9.43
C LYS A 83 18.57 -17.36 10.90
N ASN A 84 18.95 -16.57 11.91
CA ASN A 84 18.88 -17.03 13.32
C ASN A 84 18.26 -16.09 14.38
N ILE A 85 17.78 -14.88 14.07
CA ILE A 85 17.29 -13.96 15.13
C ILE A 85 15.78 -13.72 15.07
N PHE A 86 15.13 -13.85 13.91
CA PHE A 86 13.75 -13.42 13.76
C PHE A 86 12.69 -14.51 13.62
N GLY A 87 13.00 -15.79 13.43
CA GLY A 87 12.03 -16.82 12.95
C GLY A 87 10.61 -16.84 13.55
N ARG A 88 10.43 -16.50 14.83
CA ARG A 88 9.10 -16.37 15.45
C ARG A 88 8.44 -14.99 15.27
N TYR A 89 9.22 -13.91 15.33
CA TYR A 89 8.75 -12.54 15.11
C TYR A 89 8.60 -12.21 13.62
N SER A 90 9.48 -12.70 12.76
CA SER A 90 9.40 -12.55 11.30
C SER A 90 8.18 -13.24 10.74
N SER A 91 7.84 -14.44 11.23
CA SER A 91 6.63 -15.13 10.78
C SER A 91 5.33 -14.40 11.19
N GLN A 92 5.33 -13.70 12.33
CA GLN A 92 4.19 -12.83 12.70
C GLN A 92 4.14 -11.57 11.82
N ARG A 93 5.25 -10.82 11.71
CA ARG A 93 5.33 -9.63 10.85
C ARG A 93 4.98 -9.93 9.39
N MET A 94 5.50 -11.03 8.85
CA MET A 94 5.19 -11.47 7.49
C MET A 94 3.69 -11.71 7.32
N LYS A 95 3.02 -12.34 8.29
CA LYS A 95 1.57 -12.53 8.26
C LYS A 95 0.82 -11.20 8.33
N ASP A 96 1.25 -10.28 9.19
CA ASP A 96 0.58 -8.99 9.36
C ASP A 96 0.69 -8.14 8.08
N TRP A 97 1.88 -8.06 7.47
CA TRP A 97 2.09 -7.36 6.20
C TRP A 97 1.39 -8.04 5.02
N GLN A 98 1.35 -9.38 4.99
CA GLN A 98 0.56 -10.12 4.00
C GLN A 98 -0.94 -9.87 4.16
N GLU A 99 -1.45 -9.80 5.39
CA GLU A 99 -2.85 -9.49 5.65
C GLU A 99 -3.19 -8.07 5.18
N ILE A 100 -2.32 -7.09 5.43
CA ILE A 100 -2.49 -5.71 4.94
C ILE A 100 -2.58 -5.68 3.40
N ILE A 101 -1.70 -6.40 2.71
CA ILE A 101 -1.72 -6.51 1.24
C ILE A 101 -3.00 -7.19 0.77
N ALA A 102 -3.39 -8.30 1.41
CA ALA A 102 -4.62 -9.00 1.08
C ALA A 102 -5.87 -8.13 1.28
N LEU A 103 -5.89 -7.26 2.30
CA LEU A 103 -6.97 -6.28 2.52
C LEU A 103 -7.02 -5.20 1.45
N TYR A 104 -5.86 -4.77 0.94
CA TYR A 104 -5.80 -3.88 -0.22
C TYR A 104 -6.36 -4.55 -1.48
N GLU A 105 -6.08 -5.84 -1.69
CA GLU A 105 -6.45 -6.60 -2.89
C GLU A 105 -7.90 -7.09 -2.89
N LYS A 106 -8.44 -7.47 -1.72
CA LYS A 106 -9.75 -8.12 -1.56
C LYS A 106 -10.93 -7.35 -2.15
N ASP A 107 -10.85 -6.02 -2.21
CA ASP A 107 -11.91 -5.14 -2.74
C ASP A 107 -11.37 -4.10 -3.74
N ASN A 108 -10.18 -4.36 -4.31
CA ASN A 108 -9.40 -3.40 -5.10
C ASN A 108 -9.25 -2.03 -4.41
N THR A 109 -9.18 -2.02 -3.07
CA THR A 109 -9.08 -0.81 -2.25
C THR A 109 -7.82 0.01 -2.59
N TYR A 110 -6.78 -0.65 -3.13
CA TYR A 110 -5.58 0.02 -3.65
C TYR A 110 -5.87 1.00 -4.79
N LEU A 111 -6.93 0.77 -5.59
CA LEU A 111 -7.34 1.68 -6.67
C LEU A 111 -7.91 2.99 -6.12
N GLY A 112 -8.74 2.93 -5.08
CA GLY A 112 -9.31 4.12 -4.43
C GLY A 112 -8.26 4.97 -3.72
N GLY A 113 -7.29 4.32 -3.08
CA GLY A 113 -6.15 5.01 -2.46
C GLY A 113 -5.20 5.69 -3.46
N LYS A 114 -5.09 5.16 -4.69
CA LYS A 114 -4.24 5.74 -5.74
C LYS A 114 -4.86 6.99 -6.36
N ILE A 115 -6.19 7.09 -6.43
CA ILE A 115 -6.89 8.20 -7.09
C ILE A 115 -7.06 9.42 -6.17
N ASN A 116 -7.09 9.21 -4.85
CA ASN A 116 -7.18 10.30 -3.87
C ASN A 116 -5.80 10.82 -3.40
N CYS A 117 -4.71 10.34 -4.01
CA CYS A 117 -3.34 10.76 -3.70
C CYS A 117 -2.61 11.34 -4.92
N PHE A 118 -3.34 11.58 -6.01
CA PHE A 118 -2.97 12.48 -7.11
C PHE A 118 -3.70 13.81 -6.95
#